data_AF-A0AAD0TKS3-F1
#
_entry.id   AF-A0AAD0TKS3-F1
#
_cell.length_a   1.000
_cell.length_b   1.000
_cell.length_c   1.000
_cell.angle_alpha   90.00
_cell.angle_beta   90.00
_cell.angle_gamma   90.00
#
_symmetry.space_group_name_H-M   'P 1'
#
loop_
_entity.id
_entity.type
_entity.pdbx_description
1 polymer ?
#
loop_
_entity_poly.entity_id
_entity_poly.type
_entity_poly.pdbx_seq_one_letter_code
_entity_poly.pdbx_strand_id
1 'polypeptide(L)'
;MISIPAGLLLGNFTEWWFHRVVLHGLGRKRGTFWSFHFHEHHRNARQNNFYDPCYRRHPLGWHAQGKETWALVVASLLVAPLILWAPWLCLTLWYCAGNYYFTHKKAHDHPDWARQHLPWHYDHHMGPNPQANWCVTKPWFDWVFGTREHFVGKQQDATAPS
;
A
#
# COMPACT_ATOMS: atom_id res chain seq x y z
N MET A 1 4.86 2.16 27.21
CA MET A 1 5.73 1.70 26.11
C MET A 1 5.06 0.68 25.17
N ILE A 2 4.08 -0.13 25.64
CA ILE A 2 3.33 -1.09 24.80
C ILE A 2 2.62 -0.45 23.58
N SER A 3 2.30 0.84 23.64
CA SER A 3 1.62 1.58 22.57
C SER A 3 2.38 1.62 21.25
N ILE A 4 3.72 1.56 21.28
CA ILE A 4 4.53 1.58 20.05
C ILE A 4 4.43 0.24 19.30
N PRO A 5 4.79 -0.92 19.88
CA PRO A 5 4.63 -2.19 19.17
C PRO A 5 3.16 -2.48 18.83
N ALA A 6 2.22 -2.14 19.71
CA ALA A 6 0.79 -2.26 19.40
C ALA A 6 0.38 -1.35 18.23
N GLY A 7 0.89 -0.11 18.17
CA GLY A 7 0.65 0.81 17.08
C GLY A 7 1.24 0.35 15.75
N LEU A 8 2.42 -0.25 15.75
CA LEU A 8 3.03 -0.84 14.55
C LEU A 8 2.21 -2.02 14.02
N LEU A 9 1.77 -2.92 14.91
CA LEU A 9 0.90 -4.03 14.54
C LEU A 9 -0.45 -3.52 14.02
N LEU A 10 -1.07 -2.55 14.69
CA LEU A 10 -2.33 -1.95 14.25
C LEU A 10 -2.18 -1.22 12.92
N GLY A 11 -1.05 -0.54 12.70
CA GLY A 11 -0.74 0.13 11.44
C GLY A 11 -0.65 -0.85 10.27
N ASN A 12 0.11 -1.93 10.43
CA ASN A 12 0.24 -2.96 9.38
C ASN A 12 -1.07 -3.76 9.18
N PHE A 13 -1.84 -4.02 10.25
CA PHE A 13 -3.18 -4.60 10.13
C PHE A 13 -4.11 -3.68 9.33
N THR A 14 -4.10 -2.38 9.63
CA THR A 14 -4.92 -1.39 8.93
C THR A 14 -4.55 -1.35 7.45
N GLU A 15 -3.26 -1.38 7.13
CA GLU A 15 -2.77 -1.49 5.76
C GLU A 15 -3.33 -2.72 5.04
N TRP A 16 -3.16 -3.91 5.62
CA TRP A 16 -3.70 -5.16 5.08
C TRP A 16 -5.22 -5.12 4.87
N TRP A 17 -5.96 -4.71 5.91
CA TRP A 17 -7.42 -4.70 5.91
C TRP A 17 -7.97 -3.68 4.91
N PHE A 18 -7.44 -2.47 4.94
CA PHE A 18 -7.89 -1.39 4.06
C PHE A 18 -7.58 -1.70 2.60
N HIS A 19 -6.38 -2.21 2.32
CA HIS A 19 -5.98 -2.57 0.98
C HIS A 19 -6.86 -3.71 0.42
N ARG A 20 -7.12 -4.75 1.21
CA ARG A 20 -7.99 -5.86 0.81
C ARG A 20 -9.46 -5.46 0.65
N VAL A 21 -10.03 -4.81 1.66
CA VAL A 21 -11.50 -4.60 1.76
C VAL A 21 -11.93 -3.33 1.06
N VAL A 22 -11.21 -2.23 1.25
CA VAL A 22 -11.60 -0.93 0.69
C VAL A 22 -11.03 -0.78 -0.71
N LEU A 23 -9.71 -0.88 -0.86
CA LEU A 23 -9.06 -0.63 -2.14
C LEU A 23 -9.35 -1.75 -3.14
N HIS A 24 -9.25 -3.02 -2.74
CA HIS A 24 -9.53 -4.17 -3.63
C HIS A 24 -11.00 -4.60 -3.69
N GLY A 25 -11.79 -4.29 -2.66
CA GLY A 25 -13.24 -4.50 -2.68
C GLY A 25 -13.97 -3.37 -3.40
N LEU A 26 -14.00 -2.18 -2.79
CA LEU A 26 -14.74 -1.03 -3.32
C LEU A 26 -14.08 -0.44 -4.57
N GLY A 27 -12.75 -0.49 -4.69
CA GLY A 27 -12.03 0.08 -5.84
C GLY A 27 -12.30 -0.61 -7.17
N ARG A 28 -12.88 -1.82 -7.19
CA ARG A 28 -13.30 -2.47 -8.44
C ARG A 28 -14.43 -1.70 -9.12
N LYS A 29 -15.29 -1.04 -8.33
CA LYS A 29 -16.44 -0.27 -8.82
C LYS A 29 -15.99 1.07 -9.39
N ARG A 30 -16.07 1.21 -10.72
CA ARG A 30 -15.77 2.46 -11.45
C ARG A 30 -16.63 3.63 -10.96
N GLY A 31 -16.09 4.84 -11.09
CA GLY A 31 -16.78 6.09 -10.75
C GLY A 31 -16.83 6.41 -9.25
N THR A 32 -16.31 5.53 -8.39
CA THR A 32 -16.17 5.80 -6.95
C THR A 32 -14.82 6.44 -6.62
N PHE A 33 -14.71 7.07 -5.45
CA PHE A 33 -13.42 7.59 -4.97
C PHE A 33 -12.33 6.52 -5.02
N TRP A 34 -12.58 5.33 -4.47
CA TRP A 34 -11.63 4.21 -4.38
C TRP A 34 -11.24 3.58 -5.72
N SER A 35 -11.97 3.89 -6.79
CA SER A 35 -11.70 3.30 -8.11
C SER A 35 -10.32 3.64 -8.69
N PHE A 36 -9.66 4.67 -8.16
CA PHE A 36 -8.28 5.01 -8.52
C PHE A 36 -7.32 3.83 -8.30
N HIS A 37 -7.58 2.97 -7.31
CA HIS A 37 -6.65 1.93 -6.96
C HIS A 37 -6.50 0.88 -8.07
N PHE A 38 -7.61 0.41 -8.67
CA PHE A 38 -7.53 -0.49 -9.83
C PHE A 38 -7.33 0.24 -11.15
N HIS A 39 -8.17 1.25 -11.39
CA HIS A 39 -8.34 1.84 -12.71
C HIS A 39 -7.37 2.99 -12.97
N GLU A 40 -6.46 3.29 -12.06
CA GLU A 40 -5.33 4.20 -12.30
C GLU A 40 -4.04 3.51 -11.83
N HIS A 41 -3.90 3.27 -10.53
CA HIS A 41 -2.67 2.81 -9.91
C HIS A 41 -2.21 1.42 -10.36
N HIS A 42 -3.04 0.38 -10.17
CA HIS A 42 -2.71 -0.98 -10.63
C HIS A 42 -2.54 -1.07 -12.14
N ARG A 43 -3.39 -0.38 -12.90
CA ARG A 43 -3.26 -0.32 -14.36
C ARG A 43 -1.91 0.28 -14.75
N ASN A 44 -1.55 1.42 -14.18
CA ASN A 44 -0.28 2.09 -14.47
C ASN A 44 0.90 1.19 -14.10
N ALA A 45 0.92 0.63 -12.89
CA ALA A 45 1.98 -0.27 -12.44
C ALA A 45 2.13 -1.47 -13.39
N ARG A 46 1.04 -2.13 -13.79
CA ARG A 46 1.10 -3.27 -14.70
C ARG A 46 1.54 -2.90 -16.12
N GLN A 47 1.18 -1.72 -16.61
CA GLN A 47 1.53 -1.27 -17.95
C GLN A 47 2.95 -0.73 -18.07
N ASN A 48 3.57 -0.35 -16.94
CA ASN A 48 4.88 0.31 -16.92
C ASN A 48 5.87 -0.44 -16.01
N ASN A 49 5.85 -1.78 -16.00
CA ASN A 49 6.81 -2.61 -15.26
C ASN A 49 6.98 -2.18 -13.79
N PHE A 50 5.86 -2.09 -13.09
CA PHE A 50 5.70 -1.65 -11.70
C PHE A 50 5.89 -0.14 -11.45
N TYR A 51 6.31 0.64 -12.44
CA TYR A 51 6.36 2.10 -12.32
C TYR A 51 4.94 2.71 -12.35
N ASP A 52 4.67 3.70 -11.50
CA ASP A 52 3.42 4.48 -11.56
C ASP A 52 3.73 5.98 -11.71
N PRO A 53 3.51 6.57 -12.90
CA PRO A 53 3.79 7.98 -13.17
C PRO A 53 2.96 8.92 -12.29
N CYS A 54 1.88 8.46 -11.67
CA CYS A 54 1.13 9.27 -10.74
C CYS A 54 1.99 9.77 -9.58
N TYR A 55 3.00 9.03 -9.12
CA TYR A 55 3.86 9.43 -7.99
C TYR A 55 4.80 10.62 -8.26
N ARG A 56 4.99 10.96 -9.53
CA ARG A 56 5.75 12.16 -9.97
C ARG A 56 4.90 13.42 -10.04
N ARG A 57 3.60 13.32 -9.80
CA ARG A 57 2.66 14.45 -9.82
C ARG A 57 2.55 15.10 -8.44
N HIS A 58 1.79 16.19 -8.37
CA HIS A 58 1.55 16.89 -7.12
C HIS A 58 0.77 15.99 -6.14
N PRO A 59 1.21 15.84 -4.88
CA PRO A 59 0.68 14.84 -3.96
C PRO A 59 -0.75 15.09 -3.48
N LEU A 60 -1.38 16.23 -3.80
CA LEU A 60 -2.77 16.54 -3.46
C LEU A 60 -3.70 16.65 -4.68
N GLY A 61 -3.24 16.21 -5.86
CA GLY A 61 -4.03 16.23 -7.09
C GLY A 61 -5.14 15.17 -7.14
N TRP A 62 -6.08 15.30 -8.08
CA TRP A 62 -7.18 14.34 -8.26
C TRP A 62 -6.81 13.15 -9.15
N HIS A 63 -5.78 12.42 -8.75
CA HIS A 63 -5.27 11.20 -9.38
C HIS A 63 -4.89 10.18 -8.30
N ALA A 64 -4.51 8.97 -8.68
CA ALA A 64 -4.16 7.87 -7.75
C ALA A 64 -3.35 8.31 -6.51
N GLN A 65 -2.12 8.82 -6.70
CA GLN A 65 -1.27 9.28 -5.60
C GLN A 65 -1.98 10.31 -4.71
N GLY A 66 -2.70 11.28 -5.28
CA GLY A 66 -3.31 12.33 -4.47
C GLY A 66 -4.54 11.88 -3.71
N LYS A 67 -5.34 10.97 -4.26
CA LYS A 67 -6.45 10.34 -3.55
C LYS A 67 -5.94 9.43 -2.41
N GLU A 68 -4.81 8.74 -2.61
CA GLU A 68 -4.10 8.06 -1.53
C GLU A 68 -3.66 9.04 -0.44
N THR A 69 -3.02 10.16 -0.78
CA THR A 69 -2.64 11.18 0.21
C THR A 69 -3.86 11.71 0.97
N TRP A 70 -4.96 12.01 0.28
CA TRP A 70 -6.20 12.46 0.93
C TRP A 70 -6.76 11.42 1.89
N ALA A 71 -6.77 10.14 1.51
CA ALA A 71 -7.22 9.06 2.39
C ALA A 71 -6.35 8.96 3.65
N LEU A 72 -5.02 9.08 3.52
CA LEU A 72 -4.08 9.04 4.64
C LEU A 72 -4.22 10.26 5.57
N VAL A 73 -4.40 11.46 5.00
CA VAL A 73 -4.66 12.68 5.79
C VAL A 73 -5.94 12.53 6.59
N VAL A 74 -7.04 12.11 5.95
CA VAL A 74 -8.33 11.92 6.64
C VAL A 74 -8.20 10.86 7.74
N ALA A 75 -7.55 9.71 7.46
CA ALA A 75 -7.32 8.68 8.48
C ALA A 75 -6.48 9.21 9.66
N SER A 76 -5.44 10.00 9.38
CA SER A 76 -4.59 10.60 10.41
C SER A 76 -5.35 11.60 11.28
N LEU A 77 -6.25 12.40 10.69
CA LEU A 77 -7.12 13.32 11.41
C LEU A 77 -8.14 12.58 12.28
N LEU A 78 -8.70 11.47 11.80
CA LEU A 78 -9.66 10.66 12.57
C LEU A 78 -9.04 10.08 13.85
N VAL A 79 -7.75 9.75 13.83
CA VAL A 79 -7.04 9.23 15.02
C VAL A 79 -6.41 10.34 15.88
N ALA A 80 -6.39 11.59 15.41
CA ALA A 80 -5.76 12.71 16.11
C ALA A 80 -6.25 12.92 17.56
N PRO A 81 -7.54 12.75 17.91
CA PRO A 81 -8.00 12.87 19.29
C PRO A 81 -7.31 11.90 20.27
N LEU A 82 -6.76 10.78 19.78
CA LEU A 82 -5.98 9.84 20.60
C LEU A 82 -4.72 10.49 21.18
N ILE A 83 -4.23 11.61 20.64
CA ILE A 83 -3.05 12.30 21.18
C ILE A 83 -3.24 12.70 22.66
N LEU A 84 -4.48 12.96 23.08
CA LEU A 84 -4.80 13.40 24.45
C LEU A 84 -4.71 12.26 25.48
N TRP A 85 -4.96 11.01 25.06
CA TRP A 85 -5.10 9.86 25.97
C TRP A 85 -4.07 8.75 25.72
N ALA A 86 -3.60 8.63 24.48
CA ALA A 86 -2.66 7.63 24.02
C ALA A 86 -1.68 8.24 23.00
N PRO A 87 -0.86 9.24 23.40
CA PRO A 87 -0.02 10.01 22.49
C PRO A 87 0.93 9.13 21.67
N TRP A 88 1.56 8.14 22.32
CA TRP A 88 2.47 7.22 21.64
C TRP A 88 1.78 6.32 20.62
N LEU A 89 0.51 5.94 20.85
CA LEU A 89 -0.27 5.21 19.86
C LEU A 89 -0.56 6.11 18.66
N CYS A 90 -1.07 7.33 18.90
CA CYS A 90 -1.36 8.30 17.85
C CYS A 90 -0.12 8.61 17.00
N LEU A 91 1.01 8.92 17.64
CA LEU A 91 2.28 9.20 16.96
C LEU A 91 2.79 8.01 16.17
N THR A 92 2.63 6.79 16.68
CA THR A 92 3.01 5.57 15.95
C THR A 92 2.12 5.35 14.72
N LEU A 93 0.82 5.60 14.82
CA LEU A 93 -0.10 5.48 13.68
C LEU A 93 0.17 6.55 12.61
N TRP A 94 0.47 7.78 13.01
CA TRP A 94 0.91 8.83 12.07
C TRP A 94 2.25 8.46 11.41
N TYR A 95 3.19 7.90 12.17
CA TYR A 95 4.41 7.34 11.60
C TYR A 95 4.10 6.24 10.58
N CYS A 96 3.18 5.32 10.88
CA CYS A 96 2.79 4.25 9.95
C CYS A 96 2.18 4.82 8.65
N ALA A 97 1.30 5.83 8.75
CA ALA A 97 0.69 6.48 7.58
C ALA A 97 1.76 7.17 6.71
N GLY A 98 2.69 7.91 7.32
CA GLY A 98 3.80 8.53 6.61
C GLY A 98 4.74 7.48 5.98
N ASN A 99 5.12 6.46 6.75
CA ASN A 99 5.98 5.38 6.28
C ASN A 99 5.36 4.62 5.11
N TYR A 100 4.05 4.33 5.18
CA TYR A 100 3.29 3.75 4.07
C TYR A 100 3.42 4.63 2.82
N TYR A 101 3.10 5.92 2.91
CA TYR A 101 3.16 6.83 1.77
C TYR A 101 4.54 6.87 1.11
N PHE A 102 5.59 7.08 1.91
CA PHE A 102 6.95 7.21 1.38
C PHE A 102 7.49 5.87 0.84
N THR A 103 7.19 4.76 1.51
CA THR A 103 7.59 3.42 1.06
C THR A 103 6.87 3.06 -0.23
N HIS A 104 5.57 3.31 -0.30
CA HIS A 104 4.74 3.02 -1.47
C HIS A 104 5.18 3.85 -2.68
N LYS A 105 5.34 5.16 -2.48
CA LYS A 105 5.88 6.07 -3.48
C LYS A 105 7.25 5.61 -3.99
N LYS A 106 8.19 5.34 -3.07
CA LYS A 106 9.53 4.89 -3.44
C LYS A 106 9.49 3.58 -4.23
N ALA A 107 8.58 2.67 -3.86
CA ALA A 107 8.44 1.39 -4.54
C ALA A 107 8.08 1.56 -6.01
N HIS A 108 7.13 2.45 -6.30
CA HIS A 108 6.69 2.74 -7.67
C HIS A 108 7.57 3.74 -8.42
N ASP A 109 8.34 4.59 -7.73
CA ASP A 109 9.36 5.44 -8.36
C ASP A 109 10.63 4.65 -8.70
N HIS A 110 10.93 3.56 -7.97
CA HIS A 110 12.11 2.72 -8.15
C HIS A 110 11.77 1.21 -8.16
N PRO A 111 11.25 0.68 -9.28
CA PRO A 111 10.81 -0.72 -9.40
C PRO A 111 11.85 -1.77 -9.00
N ASP A 112 13.11 -1.61 -9.41
CA ASP A 112 14.18 -2.56 -9.07
C ASP A 112 14.43 -2.62 -7.56
N TRP A 113 14.39 -1.46 -6.90
CA TRP A 113 14.51 -1.39 -5.45
C TRP A 113 13.32 -2.09 -4.78
N ALA A 114 12.10 -1.86 -5.27
CA ALA A 114 10.90 -2.50 -4.74
C ALA A 114 10.93 -4.02 -4.90
N ARG A 115 11.34 -4.50 -6.08
CA ARG A 115 11.45 -5.93 -6.38
C ARG A 115 12.41 -6.64 -5.42
N GLN A 116 13.52 -5.99 -5.06
CA GLN A 116 14.51 -6.53 -4.14
C GLN A 116 14.10 -6.42 -2.66
N HIS A 117 13.53 -5.29 -2.25
CA HIS A 117 13.33 -4.96 -0.83
C HIS A 117 11.90 -5.13 -0.34
N LEU A 118 10.92 -5.05 -1.26
CA LEU A 118 9.49 -5.20 -1.03
C LEU A 118 8.89 -6.21 -2.03
N PRO A 119 9.46 -7.42 -2.18
CA PRO A 119 9.01 -8.38 -3.19
C PRO A 119 7.53 -8.74 -3.04
N TRP A 120 6.97 -8.68 -1.84
CA TRP A 120 5.53 -8.88 -1.64
C TRP A 120 4.67 -7.83 -2.32
N HIS A 121 5.07 -6.55 -2.28
CA HIS A 121 4.34 -5.47 -2.95
C HIS A 121 4.54 -5.56 -4.46
N TYR A 122 5.74 -5.94 -4.91
CA TYR A 122 5.97 -6.26 -6.31
C TYR A 122 5.07 -7.40 -6.80
N ASP A 123 5.02 -8.50 -6.05
CA ASP A 123 4.18 -9.66 -6.32
C ASP A 123 2.68 -9.28 -6.36
N HIS A 124 2.24 -8.35 -5.52
CA HIS A 124 0.85 -7.87 -5.50
C HIS A 124 0.41 -7.30 -6.86
N HIS A 125 1.25 -6.46 -7.46
CA HIS A 125 0.92 -5.83 -8.73
C HIS A 125 1.22 -6.74 -9.92
N MET A 126 2.38 -7.39 -9.91
CA MET A 126 2.91 -8.09 -11.09
C MET A 126 2.57 -9.58 -11.11
N GLY A 127 2.19 -10.15 -9.96
CA GLY A 127 1.79 -11.54 -9.86
C GLY A 127 0.44 -11.82 -10.55
N PRO A 128 0.19 -13.08 -10.93
CA PRO A 128 -1.02 -13.50 -11.63
C PRO A 128 -2.27 -13.44 -10.75
N ASN A 129 -2.12 -13.55 -9.43
CA ASN A 129 -3.22 -13.45 -8.47
C ASN A 129 -3.34 -12.01 -7.93
N PRO A 130 -4.34 -11.22 -8.36
CA PRO A 130 -4.54 -9.87 -7.84
C PRO A 130 -5.15 -9.85 -6.43
N GLN A 131 -5.48 -11.01 -5.85
CA GLN A 131 -6.15 -11.16 -4.56
C GLN A 131 -5.20 -11.69 -3.45
N ALA A 132 -3.92 -11.32 -3.50
CA ALA A 132 -2.89 -11.71 -2.56
C ALA A 132 -1.93 -10.55 -2.29
N ASN A 133 -1.11 -10.66 -1.22
CA ASN A 133 -0.06 -9.71 -0.85
C ASN A 133 -0.58 -8.28 -0.60
N TRP A 134 -1.45 -8.10 0.39
CA TRP A 134 -2.07 -6.80 0.70
C TRP A 134 -1.13 -5.84 1.43
N CYS A 135 -0.09 -6.40 2.05
CA CYS A 135 1.06 -5.74 2.63
C CYS A 135 1.75 -4.79 1.64
N VAL A 136 2.01 -3.52 1.97
CA VAL A 136 2.97 -2.65 1.27
C VAL A 136 4.26 -2.51 2.07
N THR A 137 4.19 -2.09 3.33
CA THR A 137 5.37 -1.73 4.14
C THR A 137 6.08 -2.94 4.71
N LYS A 138 5.31 -3.91 5.22
CA LYS A 138 5.75 -5.21 5.74
C LYS A 138 4.67 -6.24 5.48
N PRO A 139 5.00 -7.50 5.17
CA PRO A 139 4.01 -8.54 4.89
C PRO A 139 3.52 -9.25 6.16
N TRP A 140 3.55 -8.62 7.34
CA TRP A 140 3.27 -9.32 8.60
C TRP A 140 1.85 -9.89 8.61
N PHE A 141 0.85 -9.07 8.27
CA PHE A 141 -0.53 -9.54 8.24
C PHE A 141 -0.86 -10.41 7.02
N ASP A 142 -0.07 -10.34 5.94
CA ASP A 142 -0.15 -11.36 4.90
C ASP A 142 0.28 -12.73 5.39
N TRP A 143 1.33 -12.80 6.21
CA TRP A 143 1.73 -14.07 6.82
C TRP A 143 0.72 -14.56 7.85
N VAL A 144 0.23 -13.67 8.72
CA VAL A 144 -0.75 -14.01 9.76
C VAL A 144 -2.03 -14.59 9.16
N PHE A 145 -2.52 -14.00 8.06
CA PHE A 145 -3.76 -14.44 7.41
C PHE A 145 -3.54 -15.36 6.20
N GLY A 146 -2.30 -15.79 5.94
CA GLY A 146 -2.00 -16.70 4.83
C GLY A 146 -2.27 -16.14 3.44
N THR A 147 -2.17 -14.82 3.25
CA THR A 147 -2.37 -14.13 1.96
C THR A 147 -1.07 -13.78 1.25
N ARG A 148 0.10 -14.22 1.75
CA ARG A 148 1.39 -14.05 1.06
C ARG A 148 1.55 -15.08 -0.06
N GLU A 149 1.71 -14.63 -1.30
CA GLU A 149 2.02 -15.46 -2.47
C GLU A 149 3.25 -14.97 -3.24
N HIS A 150 4.24 -15.84 -3.41
CA HIS A 150 5.50 -15.50 -4.07
C HIS A 150 5.39 -15.58 -5.60
N PHE A 151 5.76 -14.50 -6.30
CA PHE A 151 5.90 -14.45 -7.76
C PHE A 151 7.35 -14.19 -8.18
N VAL A 152 8.00 -13.17 -7.60
CA VAL A 152 9.42 -12.86 -7.80
C VAL A 152 10.27 -14.10 -7.51
N GLY A 153 11.17 -14.43 -8.42
CA GLY A 153 12.07 -15.58 -8.33
C GLY A 153 11.48 -16.90 -8.84
N LYS A 154 10.22 -16.93 -9.31
CA LYS A 154 9.67 -18.10 -10.02
C LYS A 154 9.99 -18.04 -11.52
N GLN A 155 9.94 -19.18 -12.20
CA GLN A 155 10.25 -19.27 -13.64
C GLN A 155 9.39 -18.33 -14.51
N GLN A 156 8.14 -18.07 -14.12
CA GLN A 156 7.22 -17.16 -14.81
C GLN A 156 7.65 -15.68 -14.73
N ASP A 157 8.41 -15.34 -13.71
CA ASP A 157 8.94 -13.99 -13.49
C ASP A 157 10.18 -13.73 -14.37
N ALA A 158 10.96 -14.77 -14.71
CA ALA A 158 12.08 -14.66 -15.66
C ALA A 158 11.65 -14.41 -17.12
N THR A 159 10.36 -14.61 -17.44
CA THR A 159 9.79 -14.39 -18.78
C THR A 159 8.97 -13.11 -18.89
N ALA A 160 8.83 -12.33 -17.80
CA ALA A 160 8.14 -11.06 -17.84
C ALA A 160 8.99 -10.02 -18.61
N PRO A 161 8.39 -9.23 -19.52
CA PRO A 161 9.12 -8.22 -20.29
C PRO A 161 9.75 -7.18 -19.34
N SER A 162 11.04 -6.90 -19.55
CA SER A 162 11.83 -5.88 -18.85
C SER A 162 11.45 -4.46 -19.24
#